data_AF-A0A6A5K126-F1
#
_entry.id   AF-A0A6A5K126-F1
#
_cell.length_a   1.000
_cell.length_b   1.000
_cell.length_c   1.000
_cell.angle_alpha   90.00
_cell.angle_beta   90.00
_cell.angle_gamma   90.00
#
_symmetry.space_group_name_H-M   'P 1'
#
loop_
_entity.id
_entity.type
_entity.pdbx_description
1 polymer ?
#
loop_
_entity_poly.entity_id
_entity_poly.type
_entity_poly.pdbx_seq_one_letter_code
_entity_poly.pdbx_strand_id
1 'polypeptide(L)'
;MPELLGKKGKPKPKDRRAPLSKYEPSPKNLGNLEALPLEIRQTIYELALDGRIPIRPFPEDRQQRAPMTGRLSLLYVSKAVKLEASWVFHNKMTLHLDMSKLLARYTKIRGPQCLAMWRAAARFRSVELALPTVKQAPIMAHSMETLLTTIELLVCCWKKRAPSSAACRQVNIQLTWLFNMRTHPRSASALEDDVIATATKSVRKALKKAVRLVGDNVGIGKWTVSAMTEIEYKERKRLGRRMLTKTKRRLKEKGIVFLGLSSDEVPIDMLETDGGAWQTWRGTHRRFDD
;
A
#
# COMPACT_ATOMS: atom_id res chain seq x y z
N MET A 1 -44.92 2.96 47.46
CA MET A 1 -45.00 2.12 46.25
C MET A 1 -43.75 2.34 45.41
N PRO A 2 -42.82 1.38 45.33
CA PRO A 2 -41.65 1.46 44.45
C PRO A 2 -41.84 0.63 43.18
N GLU A 3 -41.62 1.26 42.03
CA GLU A 3 -41.68 0.65 40.69
C GLU A 3 -40.46 -0.25 40.42
N LEU A 4 -40.75 -1.48 40.01
CA LEU A 4 -39.80 -2.51 39.58
C LEU A 4 -39.41 -2.28 38.11
N LEU A 5 -38.26 -1.65 37.86
CA LEU A 5 -37.68 -1.57 36.52
C LEU A 5 -36.90 -2.86 36.19
N GLY A 6 -37.54 -3.71 35.39
CA GLY A 6 -36.97 -4.96 34.86
C GLY A 6 -35.75 -4.74 33.97
N LYS A 7 -34.62 -5.34 34.36
CA LYS A 7 -33.38 -5.39 33.57
C LYS A 7 -33.56 -6.33 32.37
N LYS A 8 -33.74 -5.78 31.17
CA LYS A 8 -33.69 -6.55 29.91
C LYS A 8 -32.26 -7.03 29.65
N GLY A 9 -32.05 -8.34 29.71
CA GLY A 9 -30.78 -9.00 29.41
C GLY A 9 -30.37 -8.79 27.96
N LYS A 10 -29.13 -8.34 27.73
CA LYS A 10 -28.54 -8.26 26.39
C LYS A 10 -28.28 -9.67 25.86
N PRO A 11 -28.65 -9.99 24.60
CA PRO A 11 -28.41 -11.31 24.02
C PRO A 11 -26.90 -11.55 23.86
N LYS A 12 -26.43 -12.71 24.32
CA LYS A 12 -25.04 -13.17 24.12
C LYS A 12 -24.74 -13.28 22.62
N PRO A 13 -23.54 -12.88 22.17
CA PRO A 13 -23.13 -13.05 20.77
C PRO A 13 -23.05 -14.55 20.46
N LYS A 14 -23.87 -15.02 19.51
CA LYS A 14 -23.75 -16.37 18.94
C LYS A 14 -22.44 -16.42 18.14
N ASP A 15 -21.48 -17.21 18.59
CA ASP A 15 -20.30 -17.60 17.83
C ASP A 15 -20.74 -18.32 16.54
N ARG A 16 -20.82 -17.57 15.44
CA ARG A 16 -21.05 -18.09 14.08
C ARG A 16 -19.74 -18.60 13.48
N ARG A 17 -19.06 -19.51 14.17
CA ARG A 17 -18.12 -20.40 13.49
C ARG A 17 -18.93 -21.59 13.02
N ALA A 18 -19.20 -21.64 11.71
CA ALA A 18 -19.80 -22.81 11.10
C ALA A 18 -18.93 -24.03 11.46
N PRO A 19 -19.52 -25.14 11.93
CA PRO A 19 -18.76 -26.36 12.12
C PRO A 19 -18.14 -26.74 10.77
N LEU A 20 -16.82 -26.99 10.77
CA LEU A 20 -16.11 -27.61 9.66
C LEU A 20 -16.64 -29.04 9.53
N SER A 21 -17.81 -29.16 8.89
CA SER A 21 -18.42 -30.42 8.49
C SER A 21 -17.43 -31.16 7.62
N LYS A 22 -17.05 -32.37 8.03
CA LYS A 22 -16.31 -33.32 7.19
C LYS A 22 -17.13 -33.52 5.91
N TYR A 23 -16.62 -32.98 4.81
CA TYR A 23 -17.26 -33.07 3.50
C TYR A 23 -16.78 -34.37 2.86
N GLU A 24 -17.66 -35.37 2.76
CA GLU A 24 -17.37 -36.54 1.94
C GLU A 24 -17.73 -36.22 0.48
N PRO A 25 -16.76 -36.28 -0.46
CA PRO A 25 -17.03 -35.95 -1.85
C PRO A 25 -17.91 -37.02 -2.50
N SER A 26 -19.10 -36.61 -2.96
CA SER A 26 -19.95 -37.45 -3.80
C SER A 26 -19.29 -37.67 -5.17
N PRO A 27 -19.22 -38.92 -5.68
CA PRO A 27 -18.50 -39.27 -6.92
C PRO A 27 -19.09 -38.64 -8.20
N LYS A 28 -20.25 -37.97 -8.13
CA LYS A 28 -20.88 -37.30 -9.28
C LYS A 28 -20.38 -35.86 -9.53
N ASN A 29 -19.48 -35.33 -8.68
CA ASN A 29 -18.99 -33.94 -8.75
C ASN A 29 -17.49 -33.83 -9.04
N LEU A 30 -16.89 -34.82 -9.71
CA LEU A 30 -15.53 -34.77 -10.23
C LEU A 30 -15.44 -33.68 -11.32
N GLY A 31 -15.23 -32.43 -10.89
CA GLY A 31 -15.15 -31.26 -11.77
C GLY A 31 -15.54 -29.93 -11.12
N ASN A 32 -16.22 -29.94 -9.96
CA ASN A 32 -16.53 -28.69 -9.26
C ASN A 32 -15.32 -28.24 -8.41
N LEU A 33 -14.94 -26.97 -8.54
CA LEU A 33 -13.87 -26.35 -7.75
C LEU A 33 -14.08 -26.56 -6.25
N GLU A 34 -15.33 -26.57 -5.78
CA GLU A 34 -15.71 -26.78 -4.37
C GLU A 34 -15.36 -28.17 -3.83
N ALA A 35 -15.21 -29.17 -4.71
CA ALA A 35 -14.82 -30.53 -4.32
C ALA A 35 -13.32 -30.66 -4.01
N LEU A 36 -12.50 -29.69 -4.42
CA LEU A 36 -11.07 -29.69 -4.15
C LEU A 36 -10.78 -29.28 -2.69
N PRO A 37 -9.72 -29.81 -2.05
CA PRO A 37 -9.22 -29.31 -0.78
C PRO A 37 -9.00 -27.80 -0.78
N LEU A 38 -9.22 -27.16 0.37
CA LEU A 38 -9.15 -25.70 0.51
C LEU A 38 -7.80 -25.14 0.05
N GLU A 39 -6.71 -25.83 0.35
CA GLU A 39 -5.34 -25.46 0.00
C GLU A 39 -5.15 -25.41 -1.52
N ILE A 40 -5.71 -26.39 -2.23
CA ILE A 40 -5.67 -26.46 -3.69
C ILE A 40 -6.51 -25.31 -4.28
N ARG A 41 -7.72 -25.07 -3.76
CA ARG A 41 -8.56 -23.93 -4.20
C ARG A 41 -7.86 -22.59 -4.01
N GLN A 42 -7.24 -22.37 -2.84
CA GLN A 42 -6.49 -21.15 -2.57
C GLN A 42 -5.29 -20.97 -3.50
N THR A 43 -4.64 -22.06 -3.89
CA THR A 43 -3.53 -22.05 -4.86
C THR A 43 -4.05 -21.68 -6.26
N ILE A 44 -5.18 -22.25 -6.68
CA ILE A 44 -5.85 -21.89 -7.94
C ILE A 44 -6.22 -20.40 -7.95
N TYR A 45 -6.79 -19.88 -6.86
CA TYR A 45 -7.12 -18.45 -6.78
C TYR A 45 -5.89 -17.56 -6.79
N GLU A 46 -4.79 -17.97 -6.16
CA GLU A 46 -3.54 -17.21 -6.17
C GLU A 46 -2.94 -17.14 -7.59
N LEU A 47 -2.99 -18.24 -8.34
CA LEU A 47 -2.59 -18.29 -9.75
C LEU A 47 -3.52 -17.46 -10.64
N ALA A 48 -4.84 -17.63 -10.49
CA ALA A 48 -5.84 -16.93 -11.30
C ALA A 48 -5.86 -15.42 -11.06
N LEU A 49 -5.59 -14.98 -9.82
CA LEU A 49 -5.44 -13.57 -9.47
C LEU A 49 -4.07 -13.01 -9.83
N ASP A 50 -3.14 -13.85 -10.31
CA ASP A 50 -1.73 -13.52 -10.53
C ASP A 50 -1.11 -12.85 -9.31
N GLY A 51 -1.02 -13.61 -8.20
CA GLY A 51 -0.58 -13.15 -6.88
C GLY A 51 0.73 -12.37 -6.86
N ARG A 52 1.56 -12.52 -7.91
CA ARG A 52 2.85 -11.87 -8.05
C ARG A 52 2.76 -10.43 -8.54
N ILE A 53 1.73 -10.07 -9.32
CA ILE A 53 1.59 -8.71 -9.84
C ILE A 53 0.88 -7.83 -8.80
N PRO A 54 1.55 -6.79 -8.27
CA PRO A 54 0.96 -5.89 -7.29
C PRO A 54 -0.31 -5.22 -7.81
N ILE A 55 -1.27 -5.00 -6.90
CA ILE A 55 -2.52 -4.34 -7.25
C ILE A 55 -2.34 -2.84 -7.13
N ARG A 56 -2.70 -2.11 -8.18
CA ARG A 56 -2.75 -0.63 -8.17
C ARG A 56 -4.20 -0.18 -7.96
N PRO A 57 -4.44 0.92 -7.22
CA PRO A 57 -5.79 1.47 -7.08
C PRO A 57 -6.34 1.89 -8.46
N PHE A 58 -7.59 1.52 -8.74
CA PHE A 58 -8.23 1.81 -10.01
C PHE A 58 -8.40 3.33 -10.21
N PRO A 59 -8.03 3.89 -11.38
CA PRO A 59 -8.50 5.22 -11.74
C PRO A 59 -10.02 5.18 -11.86
N GLU A 60 -10.69 6.10 -11.18
CA GLU A 60 -12.15 6.19 -11.09
C GLU A 60 -12.75 6.78 -12.37
N ASP A 61 -12.23 6.44 -13.56
CA ASP A 61 -12.82 6.88 -14.82
C ASP A 61 -14.14 6.12 -15.03
N ARG A 62 -15.20 6.75 -14.52
CA ARG A 62 -16.60 6.28 -14.49
C ARG A 62 -17.15 5.89 -15.87
N GLN A 63 -16.44 6.17 -16.96
CA GLN A 63 -16.84 5.83 -18.32
C GLN A 63 -16.47 4.40 -18.75
N GLN A 64 -15.63 3.69 -18.01
CA GLN A 64 -15.36 2.27 -18.28
C GLN A 64 -16.07 1.37 -17.27
N ARG A 65 -17.41 1.37 -17.30
CA ARG A 65 -18.20 0.20 -16.85
C ARG A 65 -18.14 -0.93 -17.88
N ALA A 66 -16.98 -1.12 -18.52
CA ALA A 66 -16.73 -2.37 -19.20
C ALA A 66 -16.83 -3.49 -18.13
N PRO A 67 -17.35 -4.69 -18.46
CA PRO A 67 -17.17 -5.83 -17.58
C PRO A 67 -15.70 -5.86 -17.18
N MET A 68 -15.40 -6.03 -15.88
CA MET A 68 -14.00 -6.13 -15.43
C MET A 68 -13.36 -7.33 -16.14
N THR A 69 -12.78 -7.09 -17.30
CA THR A 69 -12.05 -8.07 -18.07
C THR A 69 -10.68 -8.24 -17.40
N GLY A 70 -10.28 -9.49 -17.21
CA GLY A 70 -9.02 -9.83 -16.56
C GLY A 70 -9.18 -10.48 -15.19
N ARG A 71 -8.05 -10.61 -14.49
CA ARG A 71 -7.87 -11.48 -13.31
C ARG A 71 -8.83 -11.26 -12.14
N LEU A 72 -9.41 -10.07 -11.99
CA LEU A 72 -10.35 -9.78 -10.90
C LEU A 72 -11.79 -10.18 -11.19
N SER A 73 -12.12 -10.61 -12.42
CA SER A 73 -13.43 -11.14 -12.77
C SER A 73 -13.84 -12.32 -11.88
N LEU A 74 -12.84 -13.07 -11.38
CA LEU A 74 -13.02 -14.18 -10.45
C LEU A 74 -13.78 -13.77 -9.17
N LEU A 75 -13.65 -12.52 -8.72
CA LEU A 75 -14.37 -11.99 -7.55
C LEU A 75 -15.88 -11.80 -7.79
N TYR A 76 -16.36 -12.03 -9.02
CA TYR A 76 -17.73 -11.81 -9.44
C TYR A 76 -18.45 -13.09 -9.90
N VAL A 77 -17.79 -14.25 -9.91
CA VAL A 77 -18.35 -15.52 -10.44
C VAL A 77 -19.50 -16.05 -9.58
N SER A 78 -19.27 -16.25 -8.29
CA SER A 78 -20.29 -16.74 -7.34
C SER A 78 -20.04 -16.21 -5.94
N LYS A 79 -21.04 -16.32 -5.04
CA LYS A 79 -20.88 -15.88 -3.64
C LYS A 79 -19.79 -16.68 -2.90
N ALA A 80 -19.71 -17.99 -3.14
CA ALA A 80 -18.72 -18.87 -2.54
C ALA A 80 -17.31 -18.55 -3.06
N VAL A 81 -17.14 -18.49 -4.38
CA VAL A 81 -15.87 -18.13 -5.03
C VAL A 81 -15.41 -16.74 -4.58
N LYS A 82 -16.33 -15.76 -4.55
CA LYS A 82 -16.02 -14.41 -4.09
C LYS A 82 -15.49 -14.40 -2.67
N LEU A 83 -16.06 -15.18 -1.74
CA LEU A 83 -15.63 -15.21 -0.35
C LEU A 83 -14.19 -15.72 -0.22
N GLU A 84 -13.89 -16.87 -0.85
CA GLU A 84 -12.56 -17.49 -0.80
C GLU A 84 -11.52 -16.70 -1.60
N ALA A 85 -11.83 -16.30 -2.83
CA ALA A 85 -10.95 -15.49 -3.66
C ALA A 85 -10.69 -14.12 -3.02
N SER A 86 -11.67 -13.48 -2.37
CA SER A 86 -11.43 -12.25 -1.61
C SER A 86 -10.49 -12.46 -0.43
N TRP A 87 -10.55 -13.63 0.21
CA TRP A 87 -9.60 -13.96 1.28
C TRP A 87 -8.19 -14.08 0.70
N VAL A 88 -7.99 -14.79 -0.41
CA VAL A 88 -6.68 -14.91 -1.06
C VAL A 88 -6.17 -13.53 -1.51
N PHE A 89 -7.02 -12.77 -2.19
CA PHE A 89 -6.74 -11.43 -2.69
C PHE A 89 -6.21 -10.49 -1.61
N HIS A 90 -6.85 -10.47 -0.42
CA HIS A 90 -6.42 -9.57 0.65
C HIS A 90 -5.30 -10.12 1.54
N ASN A 91 -5.15 -11.44 1.66
CA ASN A 91 -4.17 -12.02 2.58
C ASN A 91 -2.85 -12.41 1.92
N LYS A 92 -2.85 -12.72 0.61
CA LYS A 92 -1.65 -13.17 -0.13
C LYS A 92 -1.10 -12.13 -1.10
N MET A 93 -1.92 -11.22 -1.63
CA MET A 93 -1.45 -10.22 -2.59
C MET A 93 -0.94 -8.95 -1.90
N THR A 94 -0.03 -8.25 -2.58
CA THR A 94 0.49 -6.95 -2.18
C THR A 94 -0.27 -5.83 -2.87
N LEU A 95 -0.80 -4.90 -2.07
CA LEU A 95 -1.38 -3.66 -2.57
C LEU A 95 -0.27 -2.63 -2.75
N HIS A 96 -0.04 -2.19 -3.98
CA HIS A 96 0.93 -1.15 -4.31
C HIS A 96 0.24 0.21 -4.44
N LEU A 97 0.60 1.12 -3.55
CA LEU A 97 0.12 2.49 -3.49
C LEU A 97 1.26 3.42 -3.90
N ASP A 98 1.15 3.99 -5.09
CA ASP A 98 2.07 5.00 -5.61
C ASP A 98 1.64 6.40 -5.15
N MET A 99 2.54 7.10 -4.45
CA MET A 99 2.34 8.45 -3.91
C MET A 99 2.46 9.55 -4.97
N SER A 100 2.34 9.19 -6.25
CA SER A 100 2.13 10.10 -7.38
C SER A 100 0.75 10.78 -7.33
N LYS A 101 0.45 11.60 -8.35
CA LYS A 101 -0.75 12.46 -8.42
C LYS A 101 -2.07 11.69 -8.33
N LEU A 102 -2.10 10.39 -8.62
CA LEU A 102 -3.31 9.57 -8.58
C LEU A 102 -3.87 9.44 -7.15
N LEU A 103 -3.03 9.15 -6.16
CA LEU A 103 -3.47 9.04 -4.77
C LEU A 103 -3.77 10.39 -4.12
N ALA A 104 -3.16 11.47 -4.61
CA ALA A 104 -3.41 12.82 -4.10
C ALA A 104 -4.89 13.24 -4.20
N ARG A 105 -5.67 12.65 -5.12
CA ARG A 105 -7.12 12.87 -5.21
C ARG A 105 -7.84 12.31 -3.99
N TYR A 106 -7.47 11.10 -3.56
CA TYR A 106 -8.08 10.42 -2.42
C TYR A 106 -7.59 10.93 -1.06
N THR A 107 -6.47 11.65 -0.98
CA THR A 107 -6.04 12.28 0.28
C THR A 107 -6.75 13.61 0.55
N LYS A 108 -7.13 14.34 -0.50
CA LYS A 108 -7.79 15.65 -0.39
C LYS A 108 -9.31 15.55 -0.27
N ILE A 109 -9.93 14.59 -0.94
CA ILE A 109 -11.39 14.45 -0.95
C ILE A 109 -11.86 13.83 0.36
N ARG A 110 -12.63 14.59 1.14
CA ARG A 110 -13.38 14.08 2.28
C ARG A 110 -14.73 13.57 1.78
N GLY A 111 -15.00 12.28 1.99
CA GLY A 111 -16.27 11.70 1.58
C GLY A 111 -16.37 10.20 1.83
N PRO A 112 -17.58 9.64 1.75
CA PRO A 112 -17.81 8.21 1.99
C PRO A 112 -17.10 7.31 0.97
N GLN A 113 -16.93 7.76 -0.28
CA GLN A 113 -16.23 7.02 -1.34
C GLN A 113 -14.72 6.88 -1.03
N CYS A 114 -14.08 7.99 -0.65
CA CYS A 114 -12.70 7.99 -0.18
C CYS A 114 -12.50 7.04 1.02
N LEU A 115 -13.39 7.12 2.02
CA LEU A 115 -13.35 6.21 3.17
C LEU A 115 -13.56 4.75 2.78
N ALA A 116 -14.40 4.45 1.79
CA ALA A 116 -14.60 3.10 1.29
C ALA A 116 -13.33 2.54 0.64
N MET A 117 -12.63 3.34 -0.18
CA MET A 117 -11.35 2.97 -0.76
C MET A 117 -10.30 2.65 0.33
N TRP A 118 -10.14 3.53 1.32
CA TRP A 118 -9.16 3.30 2.41
C TRP A 118 -9.53 2.11 3.30
N ARG A 119 -10.82 1.87 3.54
CA ARG A 119 -11.29 0.66 4.23
C ARG A 119 -10.97 -0.60 3.43
N ALA A 120 -11.10 -0.56 2.11
CA ALA A 120 -10.74 -1.66 1.21
C ALA A 120 -9.23 -1.89 1.21
N ALA A 121 -8.42 -0.82 1.08
CA ALA A 121 -6.96 -0.88 1.17
C ALA A 121 -6.50 -1.47 2.51
N ALA A 122 -7.14 -1.07 3.61
CA ALA A 122 -6.86 -1.59 4.94
C ALA A 122 -7.24 -3.07 5.15
N ARG A 123 -7.89 -3.74 4.17
CA ARG A 123 -8.09 -5.20 4.18
C ARG A 123 -6.84 -5.96 3.80
N PHE A 124 -5.92 -5.36 3.05
CA PHE A 124 -4.71 -6.03 2.62
C PHE A 124 -3.77 -6.30 3.79
N ARG A 125 -3.15 -7.48 3.79
CA ARG A 125 -2.09 -7.84 4.73
C ARG A 125 -0.75 -7.28 4.33
N SER A 126 -0.45 -7.25 3.04
CA SER A 126 0.78 -6.68 2.49
C SER A 126 0.45 -5.38 1.76
N VAL A 127 1.05 -4.27 2.20
CA VAL A 127 0.87 -2.95 1.59
C VAL A 127 2.23 -2.35 1.30
N GLU A 128 2.41 -1.89 0.07
CA GLU A 128 3.60 -1.20 -0.39
C GLU A 128 3.26 0.25 -0.70
N LEU A 129 3.96 1.17 -0.05
CA LEU A 129 3.83 2.61 -0.22
C LEU A 129 5.08 3.12 -0.94
N ALA A 130 4.97 3.50 -2.20
CA ALA A 130 6.11 3.89 -3.02
C ALA A 130 6.10 5.39 -3.34
N LEU A 131 7.22 6.07 -3.12
CA LEU A 131 7.43 7.43 -3.60
C LEU A 131 7.90 7.43 -5.05
N PRO A 132 7.43 8.37 -5.89
CA PRO A 132 7.87 8.47 -7.28
C PRO A 132 9.37 8.83 -7.36
N THR A 133 10.02 8.39 -8.43
CA THR A 133 11.45 8.67 -8.67
C THR A 133 11.61 10.05 -9.30
N VAL A 134 11.42 11.10 -8.49
CA VAL A 134 11.54 12.50 -8.93
C VAL A 134 12.73 13.21 -8.29
N LYS A 135 13.50 13.94 -9.11
CA LYS A 135 14.65 14.73 -8.63
C LYS A 135 14.25 16.13 -8.13
N GLN A 136 13.06 16.58 -8.49
CA GLN A 136 12.54 17.92 -8.18
C GLN A 136 11.98 17.98 -6.75
N ALA A 137 12.52 18.89 -5.93
CA ALA A 137 12.13 19.02 -4.53
C ALA A 137 10.64 19.36 -4.31
N PRO A 138 9.97 20.23 -5.12
CA PRO A 138 8.56 20.54 -4.93
C PRO A 138 7.63 19.34 -5.12
N ILE A 139 7.86 18.54 -6.17
CA ILE A 139 7.07 17.33 -6.44
C ILE A 139 7.29 16.32 -5.30
N MET A 140 8.54 16.13 -4.89
CA MET A 140 8.87 15.24 -3.77
C MET A 140 8.22 15.70 -2.45
N ALA A 141 8.15 17.01 -2.19
CA ALA A 141 7.46 17.55 -1.03
C ALA A 141 5.97 17.17 -1.04
N HIS A 142 5.30 17.31 -2.18
CA HIS A 142 3.91 16.91 -2.34
C HIS A 142 3.70 15.40 -2.14
N SER A 143 4.52 14.56 -2.76
CA SER A 143 4.44 13.10 -2.59
C SER A 143 4.69 12.65 -1.16
N MET A 144 5.58 13.33 -0.42
CA MET A 144 5.81 13.05 1.00
C MET A 144 4.62 13.42 1.88
N GLU A 145 3.89 14.48 1.56
CA GLU A 145 2.64 14.85 2.26
C GLU A 145 1.52 13.85 1.97
N THR A 146 1.41 13.39 0.71
CA THR A 146 0.51 12.30 0.32
C THR A 146 0.83 11.03 1.10
N LEU A 147 2.11 10.64 1.16
CA LEU A 147 2.57 9.47 1.94
C LEU A 147 2.16 9.58 3.40
N LEU A 148 2.42 10.73 4.05
CA LEU A 148 2.06 10.93 5.45
C LEU A 148 0.54 10.75 5.66
N THR A 149 -0.27 11.39 4.82
CA THR A 149 -1.73 11.30 4.88
C THR A 149 -2.22 9.87 4.66
N THR A 150 -1.63 9.14 3.70
CA THR A 150 -1.94 7.74 3.44
C THR A 150 -1.64 6.85 4.65
N ILE A 151 -0.49 7.03 5.31
CA ILE A 151 -0.16 6.29 6.53
C ILE A 151 -1.19 6.58 7.63
N GLU A 152 -1.57 7.84 7.84
CA GLU A 152 -2.58 8.23 8.82
C GLU A 152 -3.94 7.57 8.56
N LEU A 153 -4.39 7.55 7.30
CA LEU A 153 -5.66 6.96 6.91
C LEU A 153 -5.68 5.43 7.05
N LEU A 154 -4.59 4.75 6.65
CA LEU A 154 -4.45 3.31 6.82
C LEU A 154 -4.43 2.93 8.31
N VAL A 155 -3.63 3.62 9.12
CA VAL A 155 -3.57 3.41 10.57
C VAL A 155 -4.93 3.65 11.22
N CYS A 156 -5.64 4.72 10.84
CA CYS A 156 -6.99 5.00 11.33
C CYS A 156 -7.97 3.87 10.99
N CYS A 157 -7.92 3.35 9.75
CA CYS A 157 -8.75 2.22 9.34
C CYS A 157 -8.40 0.92 10.08
N TRP A 158 -7.11 0.67 10.34
CA TRP A 158 -6.69 -0.51 11.09
C TRP A 158 -7.06 -0.45 12.56
N LYS A 159 -6.94 0.71 13.23
CA LYS A 159 -7.35 0.88 14.63
C LYS A 159 -8.84 0.65 14.84
N LYS A 160 -9.67 1.07 13.87
CA LYS A 160 -11.12 0.88 13.92
C LYS A 160 -11.55 -0.56 13.66
N ARG A 161 -10.69 -1.36 13.04
CA ARG A 161 -10.98 -2.75 12.74
C ARG A 161 -10.57 -3.58 13.94
N ALA A 162 -11.50 -4.37 14.47
CA ALA A 162 -11.17 -5.33 15.52
C ALA A 162 -9.93 -6.15 15.10
N PRO A 163 -8.98 -6.44 16.00
CA PRO A 163 -7.84 -7.30 15.73
C PRO A 163 -8.33 -8.75 15.52
N SER A 164 -9.03 -9.00 14.42
CA SER A 164 -9.77 -10.25 14.22
C SER A 164 -8.93 -11.35 13.59
N SER A 165 -7.63 -11.13 13.37
CA SER A 165 -6.72 -12.18 12.94
C SER A 165 -5.34 -11.97 13.54
N ALA A 166 -4.78 -13.02 14.13
CA ALA A 166 -3.43 -13.08 14.71
C ALA A 166 -2.30 -12.73 13.72
N ALA A 167 -2.58 -12.66 12.42
CA ALA A 167 -1.58 -12.35 11.41
C ALA A 167 -1.20 -10.87 11.40
N CYS A 168 0.10 -10.62 11.59
CA CYS A 168 0.71 -9.30 11.50
C CYS A 168 0.64 -8.78 10.05
N ARG A 169 0.22 -7.52 9.88
CA ARG A 169 0.27 -6.82 8.58
C ARG A 169 1.71 -6.51 8.23
N GLN A 170 2.07 -6.52 6.96
CA GLN A 170 3.37 -6.13 6.45
C GLN A 170 3.20 -4.83 5.66
N VAL A 171 3.98 -3.81 6.01
CA VAL A 171 3.93 -2.52 5.33
C VAL A 171 5.33 -2.13 4.91
N ASN A 172 5.55 -2.02 3.61
CA ASN A 172 6.82 -1.57 3.03
C ASN A 172 6.71 -0.12 2.57
N ILE A 173 7.59 0.76 3.02
CA ILE A 173 7.68 2.15 2.57
C ILE A 173 8.92 2.31 1.72
N GLN A 174 8.76 2.46 0.41
CA GLN A 174 9.85 2.71 -0.51
C GLN A 174 10.06 4.22 -0.67
N LEU A 175 11.13 4.74 -0.07
CA LEU A 175 11.53 6.14 -0.22
C LEU A 175 12.38 6.39 -1.48
N THR A 176 12.66 5.34 -2.27
CA THR A 176 13.32 5.40 -3.59
C THR A 176 14.52 6.35 -3.61
N TRP A 177 14.45 7.42 -4.41
CA TRP A 177 15.50 8.41 -4.67
C TRP A 177 15.41 9.64 -3.77
N LEU A 178 14.59 9.62 -2.71
CA LEU A 178 14.35 10.77 -1.82
C LEU A 178 15.64 11.45 -1.35
N PHE A 179 16.64 10.66 -0.95
CA PHE A 179 17.91 11.19 -0.43
C PHE A 179 18.86 11.67 -1.52
N ASN A 180 18.57 11.37 -2.78
CA ASN A 180 19.31 11.81 -3.95
C ASN A 180 18.62 12.98 -4.68
N MET A 181 17.55 13.56 -4.11
CA MET A 181 16.91 14.76 -4.67
C MET A 181 17.89 15.94 -4.76
N ARG A 182 17.59 16.91 -5.64
CA ARG A 182 18.38 18.15 -5.70
C ARG A 182 18.02 19.03 -4.51
N THR A 183 18.95 19.18 -3.57
CA THR A 183 18.76 19.99 -2.36
C THR A 183 19.46 21.34 -2.41
N HIS A 184 20.37 21.52 -3.38
CA HIS A 184 21.09 22.77 -3.54
C HIS A 184 20.54 23.55 -4.71
N PRO A 185 20.26 24.84 -4.51
CA PRO A 185 20.02 25.72 -5.61
C PRO A 185 21.19 25.78 -6.58
N ARG A 186 20.88 25.89 -7.88
CA ARG A 186 21.84 26.10 -8.97
C ARG A 186 21.37 27.18 -9.93
N SER A 187 20.25 27.83 -9.62
CA SER A 187 19.63 28.75 -10.56
C SER A 187 20.34 30.09 -10.53
N ALA A 188 20.28 30.81 -11.64
CA ALA A 188 20.62 32.23 -11.66
C ALA A 188 19.59 33.07 -10.85
N SER A 189 18.44 32.47 -10.51
CA SER A 189 17.32 33.15 -9.83
C SER A 189 17.25 32.81 -8.35
N ALA A 190 17.39 33.84 -7.50
CA ALA A 190 17.17 33.73 -6.05
C ALA A 190 15.76 33.20 -5.68
N LEU A 191 14.77 33.40 -6.55
CA LEU A 191 13.40 32.92 -6.33
C LEU A 191 13.32 31.38 -6.42
N GLU A 192 13.98 30.77 -7.40
CA GLU A 192 14.00 29.31 -7.53
C GLU A 192 14.71 28.65 -6.35
N ASP A 193 15.73 29.34 -5.83
CA ASP A 193 16.51 28.87 -4.70
C ASP A 193 15.68 28.80 -3.41
N ASP A 194 14.84 29.81 -3.17
CA ASP A 194 13.91 29.83 -2.04
C ASP A 194 12.84 28.73 -2.16
N VAL A 195 12.30 28.52 -3.36
CA VAL A 195 11.33 27.43 -3.63
C VAL A 195 11.95 26.06 -3.33
N ILE A 196 13.18 25.80 -3.78
CA ILE A 196 13.89 24.54 -3.52
C ILE A 196 14.19 24.37 -2.03
N ALA A 197 14.64 25.43 -1.35
CA ALA A 197 14.94 25.41 0.07
C ALA A 197 13.68 25.13 0.92
N THR A 198 12.58 25.80 0.60
CA THR A 198 11.27 25.61 1.25
C THR A 198 10.73 24.21 1.03
N ALA A 199 10.76 23.71 -0.22
CA ALA A 199 10.34 22.34 -0.53
C ALA A 199 11.19 21.30 0.22
N THR A 200 12.52 21.48 0.24
CA THR A 200 13.45 20.61 0.98
C THR A 200 13.19 20.63 2.49
N LYS A 201 12.82 21.78 3.06
CA LYS A 201 12.40 21.91 4.46
C LYS A 201 11.09 21.15 4.71
N SER A 202 10.12 21.25 3.79
CA SER A 202 8.86 20.50 3.88
C SER A 202 9.10 18.99 3.84
N VAL A 203 9.87 18.48 2.87
CA VAL A 203 10.26 17.07 2.77
C VAL A 203 10.86 16.55 4.08
N ARG A 204 11.81 17.29 4.68
CA ARG A 204 12.43 16.89 5.96
C ARG A 204 11.44 16.82 7.11
N LYS A 205 10.50 17.78 7.16
CA LYS A 205 9.45 17.83 8.18
C LYS A 205 8.48 16.66 8.01
N ALA A 206 8.02 16.39 6.79
CA ALA A 206 7.15 15.28 6.45
C ALA A 206 7.81 13.92 6.74
N LEU A 207 9.07 13.73 6.35
CA LEU A 207 9.83 12.51 6.63
C LEU A 207 9.97 12.26 8.14
N LYS A 208 10.30 13.30 8.92
CA LYS A 208 10.37 13.20 10.39
C LYS A 208 9.02 12.77 10.98
N LYS A 209 7.91 13.35 10.49
CA LYS A 209 6.56 13.00 10.94
C LYS A 209 6.19 11.56 10.55
N ALA A 210 6.49 11.13 9.32
CA ALA A 210 6.22 9.79 8.85
C ALA A 210 6.96 8.74 9.70
N VAL A 211 8.26 8.93 9.94
CA VAL A 211 9.05 8.03 10.81
C VAL A 211 8.47 7.96 12.23
N ARG A 212 8.06 9.11 12.80
CA ARG A 212 7.42 9.14 14.12
C ARG A 212 6.10 8.37 14.10
N LEU A 213 5.25 8.63 13.11
CA LEU A 213 3.94 8.00 12.97
C LEU A 213 4.06 6.48 12.82
N VAL A 214 4.99 6.00 12.00
CA VAL A 214 5.28 4.57 11.86
C VAL A 214 5.78 3.99 13.18
N GLY A 215 6.74 4.66 13.84
CA GLY A 215 7.28 4.26 15.14
C GLY A 215 6.25 4.18 16.26
N ASP A 216 5.27 5.09 16.26
CA ASP A 216 4.20 5.12 17.26
C ASP A 216 3.10 4.08 16.97
N ASN A 217 3.18 3.37 15.83
CA ASN A 217 2.20 2.36 15.40
C ASN A 217 2.83 1.00 15.01
N VAL A 218 4.01 0.67 15.57
CA VAL A 218 4.70 -0.62 15.34
C VAL A 218 3.85 -1.82 15.79
N GLY A 219 2.97 -1.66 16.78
CA GLY A 219 2.06 -2.73 17.21
C GLY A 219 0.95 -3.09 16.22
N ILE A 220 0.72 -2.27 15.17
CA ILE A 220 -0.37 -2.48 14.20
C ILE A 220 0.07 -3.36 13.01
N GLY A 221 1.37 -3.41 12.76
CA GLY A 221 1.97 -4.15 11.65
C GLY A 221 3.49 -4.15 11.70
N LYS A 222 4.11 -5.04 10.95
CA LYS A 222 5.54 -5.08 10.67
C LYS A 222 5.85 -4.05 9.59
N TRP A 223 6.57 -3.01 9.97
CA TRP A 223 6.97 -1.93 9.07
C TRP A 223 8.40 -2.16 8.58
N THR A 224 8.60 -1.97 7.28
CA THR A 224 9.90 -1.91 6.64
C THR A 224 10.02 -0.62 5.86
N VAL A 225 11.20 -0.01 5.86
CA VAL A 225 11.49 1.18 5.06
C VAL A 225 12.66 0.86 4.16
N SER A 226 12.51 1.04 2.85
CA SER A 226 13.60 0.89 1.89
C SER A 226 13.95 2.23 1.24
N ALA A 227 15.22 2.44 0.91
CA ALA A 227 15.65 3.58 0.11
C ALA A 227 17.00 3.32 -0.55
N MET A 228 17.27 4.02 -1.65
CA MET A 228 18.59 4.06 -2.27
C MET A 228 19.61 4.62 -1.26
N THR A 229 20.70 3.89 -1.05
CA THR A 229 21.77 4.30 -0.11
C THR A 229 23.02 4.82 -0.80
N GLU A 230 23.18 4.50 -2.08
CA GLU A 230 24.24 4.99 -2.94
C GLU A 230 24.00 6.46 -3.30
N ILE A 231 24.55 7.34 -2.47
CA ILE A 231 24.49 8.78 -2.69
C ILE A 231 25.91 9.24 -3.03
N GLU A 232 26.07 9.79 -4.23
CA GLU A 232 27.35 10.31 -4.73
C GLU A 232 28.07 11.18 -3.68
N TYR A 233 29.37 10.98 -3.51
CA TYR A 233 30.23 11.75 -2.60
C TYR A 233 30.53 13.14 -3.18
N LYS A 234 29.50 13.97 -3.31
CA LYS A 234 29.61 15.38 -3.72
C LYS A 234 29.16 16.27 -2.57
N GLU A 235 29.74 17.46 -2.43
CA GLU A 235 29.33 18.42 -1.38
C GLU A 235 27.84 18.73 -1.46
N ARG A 236 27.32 18.85 -2.70
CA ARG A 236 25.90 19.08 -3.00
C ARG A 236 24.98 17.93 -2.61
N LYS A 237 25.52 16.81 -2.14
CA LYS A 237 24.74 15.66 -1.63
C LYS A 237 24.95 15.46 -0.13
N ARG A 238 25.66 16.36 0.56
CA ARG A 238 25.87 16.31 2.01
C ARG A 238 24.56 16.32 2.78
N LEU A 239 23.55 17.08 2.33
CA LEU A 239 22.26 17.13 3.00
C LEU A 239 21.50 15.81 2.89
N GLY A 240 21.44 15.21 1.69
CA GLY A 240 20.81 13.91 1.45
C GLY A 240 21.41 12.81 2.33
N ARG A 241 22.74 12.73 2.40
CA ARG A 241 23.46 11.80 3.29
C ARG A 241 23.12 12.01 4.76
N ARG A 242 23.15 13.27 5.24
CA ARG A 242 22.75 13.61 6.61
C ARG A 242 21.31 13.21 6.92
N MET A 243 20.39 13.39 5.95
CA MET A 243 18.99 12.98 6.09
C MET A 243 18.88 11.46 6.18
N LEU A 244 19.58 10.72 5.31
CA LEU A 244 19.60 9.25 5.32
C LEU A 244 20.11 8.71 6.66
N THR A 245 21.27 9.19 7.14
CA THR A 245 21.85 8.76 8.43
C THR A 245 20.89 9.03 9.59
N LYS A 246 20.28 10.22 9.65
CA LYS A 246 19.30 10.57 10.69
C LYS A 246 18.05 9.70 10.62
N THR A 247 17.59 9.35 9.42
CA THR A 247 16.40 8.51 9.20
C THR A 247 16.68 7.08 9.63
N LYS A 248 17.79 6.48 9.17
CA LYS A 248 18.27 5.15 9.59
C LYS A 248 18.36 5.05 11.12
N ARG A 249 18.99 6.03 11.77
CA ARG A 249 19.12 6.08 13.23
C ARG A 249 17.76 6.06 13.93
N ARG A 250 16.83 6.93 13.51
CA ARG A 250 15.50 7.03 14.13
C ARG A 250 14.65 5.78 13.92
N LEU A 251 14.74 5.14 12.75
CA LEU A 251 14.04 3.89 12.47
C LEU A 251 14.60 2.76 13.35
N LYS A 252 15.93 2.66 13.48
CA LYS A 252 16.59 1.71 14.37
C LYS A 252 16.17 1.91 15.83
N GLU A 253 16.14 3.15 16.32
CA GLU A 253 15.68 3.50 17.68
C GLU A 253 14.22 3.07 17.94
N LYS A 254 13.40 2.96 16.88
CA LYS A 254 12.00 2.51 16.95
C LYS A 254 11.80 1.03 16.62
N GLY A 255 12.89 0.26 16.42
CA GLY A 255 12.82 -1.16 16.05
C GLY A 255 12.30 -1.42 14.63
N ILE A 256 12.34 -0.42 13.74
CA ILE A 256 11.88 -0.54 12.36
C ILE A 256 13.05 -0.94 11.46
N VAL A 257 12.84 -1.95 10.61
CA VAL A 257 13.86 -2.41 9.66
C VAL A 257 14.05 -1.38 8.55
N PHE A 258 15.31 -1.01 8.30
CA PHE A 258 15.69 -0.20 7.16
C PHE A 258 16.48 -1.05 6.16
N LEU A 259 16.00 -1.15 4.93
CA LEU A 259 16.65 -1.84 3.82
C LEU A 259 17.35 -0.82 2.93
N GLY A 260 18.67 -0.94 2.81
CA GLY A 260 19.42 -0.16 1.83
C GLY A 260 19.33 -0.81 0.46
N LEU A 261 19.01 -0.03 -0.56
CA LEU A 261 18.99 -0.48 -1.96
C LEU A 261 20.18 0.11 -2.71
N SER A 262 20.72 -0.65 -3.66
CA SER A 262 21.64 -0.14 -4.70
C SER A 262 20.88 0.67 -5.76
N SER A 263 21.58 1.33 -6.69
CA SER A 263 20.93 2.00 -7.82
C SER A 263 20.09 1.07 -8.68
N ASP A 264 20.56 -0.17 -8.86
CA ASP A 264 20.01 -1.12 -9.82
C ASP A 264 18.79 -1.86 -9.25
N GLU A 265 18.68 -1.90 -7.92
CA GLU A 265 17.54 -2.48 -7.21
C GLU A 265 16.34 -1.52 -7.11
N VAL A 266 16.53 -0.22 -7.40
CA VAL A 266 15.42 0.73 -7.36
C VAL A 266 14.56 0.54 -8.61
N PRO A 267 13.24 0.26 -8.47
CA PRO A 267 12.37 0.07 -9.62
C PRO A 267 12.44 1.27 -10.58
N ILE A 268 12.91 1.01 -11.81
CA ILE A 268 13.07 1.99 -12.90
C ILE A 268 11.70 2.53 -13.35
N ASP A 269 10.64 1.73 -13.17
CA ASP A 269 9.25 2.00 -13.56
C ASP A 269 8.61 3.25 -12.93
N MET A 270 9.30 3.90 -11.99
CA MET A 270 8.87 5.13 -11.34
C MET A 270 9.56 6.40 -11.89
N LEU A 271 10.36 6.29 -12.96
CA LEU A 271 10.91 7.44 -13.66
C LEU A 271 9.81 8.09 -14.50
N GLU A 272 9.22 9.16 -13.96
CA GLU A 272 8.48 10.13 -14.75
C GLU A 272 9.48 10.70 -15.78
N THR A 273 9.37 10.30 -17.05
CA THR A 273 10.13 10.94 -18.12
C THR A 273 9.65 12.39 -18.22
N ASP A 274 10.56 13.32 -18.53
CA ASP A 274 10.32 14.77 -18.52
C ASP A 274 9.13 15.24 -19.42
N GLY A 275 8.51 14.32 -20.19
CA GLY A 275 7.30 14.56 -20.98
C GLY A 275 5.96 14.23 -20.31
N GLY A 276 5.92 13.82 -19.03
CA GLY A 276 4.67 13.58 -18.29
C GLY A 276 3.84 12.36 -18.74
N ALA A 277 4.34 11.57 -19.69
CA ALA A 277 3.75 10.31 -20.09
C ALA A 277 4.24 9.20 -19.17
N TRP A 278 3.35 8.72 -18.30
CA TRP A 278 3.57 7.48 -17.57
C TRP A 278 3.65 6.35 -18.60
N GLN A 279 4.82 5.75 -18.79
CA GLN A 279 4.87 4.41 -19.40
C GLN A 279 4.23 3.46 -18.39
N THR A 280 2.91 3.36 -18.46
CA THR A 280 2.21 2.22 -17.88
C THR A 280 2.88 0.99 -18.44
N TRP A 281 3.39 0.12 -17.58
CA TRP A 281 3.77 -1.24 -17.93
C TRP A 281 2.84 -1.73 -19.03
N ARG A 282 3.35 -1.82 -20.27
CA ARG A 282 2.77 -2.77 -21.21
C ARG A 282 2.98 -4.07 -20.48
N GLY A 283 1.92 -4.59 -19.86
CA GLY A 283 1.94 -5.92 -19.30
C GLY A 283 2.63 -6.79 -20.34
N THR A 284 3.63 -7.53 -19.92
CA THR A 284 4.25 -8.57 -20.74
C THR A 284 3.17 -9.61 -21.00
N HIS A 285 2.23 -9.29 -21.89
CA HIS A 285 1.61 -10.26 -22.76
C HIS A 285 2.78 -10.82 -23.55
N ARG A 286 3.45 -11.83 -22.99
CA ARG A 286 3.98 -12.90 -23.82
C ARG A 286 2.76 -13.38 -24.60
N ARG A 287 2.62 -12.92 -25.84
CA ARG A 287 1.89 -13.71 -26.81
C ARG A 287 2.64 -15.04 -26.82
N PHE A 288 1.93 -16.09 -26.43
CA PHE A 288 2.31 -17.41 -26.89
C PHE A 288 2.00 -17.36 -28.38
N ASP A 289 2.99 -16.98 -29.17
CA ASP A 289 2.96 -17.25 -30.60
C ASP A 289 3.41 -18.72 -30.71
N ASP A 290 2.52 -19.54 -31.28
CA ASP A 290 2.72 -20.96 -31.59
C ASP A 290 3.91 -21.19 -32.54
#